data_AF-A0A6L2M864-F1
#
_entry.id   AF-A0A6L2M864-F1
#
_cell.length_a   1.000
_cell.length_b   1.000
_cell.length_c   1.000
_cell.angle_alpha   90.00
_cell.angle_beta   90.00
_cell.angle_gamma   90.00
#
_symmetry.space_group_name_H-M   'P 1'
#
loop_
_entity.id
_entity.type
_entity.pdbx_description
1 polymer ?
#
loop_
_entity_poly.entity_id
_entity_poly.type
_entity_poly.pdbx_seq_one_letter_code
_entity_poly.pdbx_strand_id
1 'polypeptide(L)'
;MSSQQKSKFFKDVKHYFWDHPYLFKIYVDQVIRRCVSDQEAVEILKACHYGPTGGHHGLNYTAKKVFDLGFYWLSIYCDAQDLVKNYNVCQRQGKISQRDEMPQNSIQAFRTAYKTPIGCTPYKLVYGKACHLAIELEHKALKNVNFDMKTAGEHRKVQINELNELHDQAYKNSLIYKEKTKRLHDSKIKNLVFNVGDRVLLFNSRLKVFSGKLKSRWSRPFTISQVYPYGTVEFSQPDGPNFKVNGHRVKQYFGEDVPKLVVLDLRTFLRDH
;
A
#
# COMPACT_ATOMS: atom_id res chain seq x y z
N MET A 1 12.90 38.61 -25.42
CA MET A 1 12.63 39.09 -24.05
C MET A 1 11.59 40.18 -24.10
N SER A 2 10.56 40.12 -23.26
CA SER A 2 9.58 41.20 -23.12
C SER A 2 10.21 42.46 -22.53
N SER A 3 9.57 43.62 -22.71
CA SER A 3 10.03 44.88 -22.12
C SER A 3 10.16 44.79 -20.60
N GLN A 4 9.22 44.10 -19.94
CA GLN A 4 9.27 43.83 -18.50
C GLN A 4 10.47 42.96 -18.10
N GLN A 5 10.79 41.92 -18.86
CA GLN A 5 11.95 41.05 -18.60
C GLN A 5 13.28 41.82 -18.75
N LYS A 6 13.40 42.70 -19.76
CA LYS A 6 14.58 43.55 -19.95
C LYS A 6 14.76 44.53 -18.78
N SER A 7 13.68 45.18 -18.35
CA SER A 7 13.71 46.10 -17.20
C SER A 7 14.12 45.39 -15.91
N LYS A 8 13.60 44.18 -15.67
CA LYS A 8 14.00 43.35 -14.54
C LYS A 8 15.48 42.97 -14.59
N PHE A 9 15.97 42.52 -15.74
CA PHE A 9 17.37 42.14 -15.93
C PHE A 9 18.33 43.29 -15.56
N PHE A 10 18.12 44.50 -16.08
CA PHE A 10 18.99 45.64 -15.76
C PHE A 10 18.91 46.08 -14.29
N LYS A 11 17.81 45.80 -13.58
CA LYS A 11 17.72 46.00 -12.13
C LYS A 11 18.52 44.94 -11.37
N ASP A 12 18.43 43.69 -11.80
CA ASP A 12 19.11 42.57 -11.14
C ASP A 12 20.64 42.67 -11.31
N VAL A 13 21.13 43.02 -12.51
CA VAL A 13 22.57 43.14 -12.83
C VAL A 13 23.32 44.11 -11.92
N LYS A 14 22.66 45.16 -11.41
CA LYS A 14 23.29 46.13 -10.48
C LYS A 14 23.82 45.50 -9.19
N HIS A 15 23.32 44.33 -8.82
CA HIS A 15 23.74 43.61 -7.63
C HIS A 15 24.87 42.62 -7.91
N TYR A 16 25.36 42.56 -9.14
CA TYR A 16 26.43 41.66 -9.53
C TYR A 16 27.64 42.45 -10.02
N PHE A 17 28.82 41.94 -9.73
CA PHE A 17 30.06 42.44 -10.31
C PHE A 17 30.97 41.28 -10.65
N TRP A 18 31.82 41.50 -11.65
CA TRP A 18 32.75 40.52 -12.17
C TRP A 18 34.15 40.88 -11.70
N ASP A 19 34.81 39.95 -11.01
CA ASP A 19 36.21 40.04 -10.61
C ASP A 19 36.91 38.75 -11.03
N HIS A 20 37.72 38.84 -12.08
CA HIS A 20 38.16 37.68 -12.85
C HIS A 20 38.91 36.66 -11.96
N PRO A 21 38.55 35.35 -12.01
CA PRO A 21 37.64 34.67 -12.94
C PRO A 21 36.18 34.49 -12.45
N TYR A 22 35.76 35.19 -11.40
CA TYR A 22 34.53 34.91 -10.67
C TYR A 22 33.48 36.02 -10.80
N LEU A 23 32.22 35.59 -10.78
CA LEU A 23 31.08 36.49 -10.63
C LEU A 23 30.71 36.56 -9.15
N PHE A 24 30.43 37.76 -8.66
CA PHE A 24 29.99 37.99 -7.29
C PHE A 24 28.64 38.68 -7.26
N LYS A 25 27.90 38.45 -6.17
CA LYS A 25 26.61 39.09 -5.89
C LYS A 25 26.66 39.81 -4.53
N ILE A 26 26.23 41.05 -4.52
CA ILE A 26 26.06 41.88 -3.32
C ILE A 26 24.64 41.69 -2.81
N TYR A 27 24.52 41.30 -1.54
CA TYR A 27 23.24 41.10 -0.89
C TYR A 27 22.82 42.29 -0.02
N VAL A 28 21.58 42.26 0.44
CA VAL A 28 20.99 43.30 1.29
C VAL A 28 21.70 43.41 2.65
N ASP A 29 22.29 42.31 3.12
CA ASP A 29 23.17 42.27 4.30
C ASP A 29 24.57 42.83 4.02
N GLN A 30 24.81 43.37 2.82
CA GLN A 30 26.10 43.86 2.31
C GLN A 30 27.18 42.77 2.19
N VAL A 31 26.83 41.51 2.42
CA VAL A 31 27.76 40.39 2.26
C VAL A 31 27.87 40.03 0.79
N ILE A 32 29.11 39.97 0.32
CA ILE A 32 29.46 39.59 -1.05
C ILE A 32 29.55 38.07 -1.11
N ARG A 33 28.87 37.45 -2.08
CA ARG A 33 28.88 36.00 -2.26
C ARG A 33 29.26 35.64 -3.70
N ARG A 34 30.15 34.66 -3.85
CA ARG A 34 30.60 34.11 -5.13
C ARG A 34 29.50 33.31 -5.77
N CYS A 35 29.20 33.62 -7.03
CA CYS A 35 28.33 32.81 -7.86
C CYS A 35 29.05 31.51 -8.23
N VAL A 36 28.37 30.38 -8.00
CA VAL A 36 28.89 29.03 -8.25
C VAL A 36 28.20 28.44 -9.48
N SER A 37 28.94 27.69 -10.29
CA SER A 37 28.39 26.91 -11.41
C SER A 37 27.83 25.56 -10.95
N ASP A 38 26.94 24.98 -11.74
CA ASP A 38 26.29 23.69 -11.41
C ASP A 38 27.30 22.55 -11.15
N GLN A 39 28.45 22.60 -11.82
CA GLN A 39 29.51 21.59 -11.68
C GLN A 39 30.19 21.61 -10.30
N GLU A 40 30.35 22.80 -9.71
CA GLU A 40 30.94 22.98 -8.38
C GLU A 40 29.89 22.86 -7.26
N ALA A 41 28.63 23.21 -7.56
CA ALA A 41 27.54 23.29 -6.60
C ALA A 41 27.34 21.99 -5.81
N VAL A 42 27.40 20.84 -6.49
CA VAL A 42 27.20 19.52 -5.86
C VAL A 42 28.29 19.22 -4.82
N GLU A 43 29.56 19.52 -5.13
CA GLU A 43 30.68 19.25 -4.23
C GLU A 43 30.67 20.19 -3.03
N ILE A 44 30.33 21.47 -3.24
CA ILE A 44 30.14 22.44 -2.15
C ILE A 44 29.00 22.00 -1.22
N LEU A 45 27.86 21.54 -1.78
CA LEU A 45 26.74 21.04 -0.98
C LEU A 45 27.10 19.80 -0.16
N LYS A 46 27.79 18.83 -0.77
CA LYS A 46 28.29 17.65 -0.06
C LYS A 46 29.21 18.07 1.09
N ALA A 47 30.20 18.92 0.85
CA ALA A 47 31.12 19.40 1.88
C ALA A 47 30.37 20.09 3.04
N CYS A 48 29.37 20.93 2.73
CA CYS A 48 28.55 21.60 3.74
C CYS A 48 27.66 20.62 4.54
N HIS A 49 27.22 19.53 3.91
CA HIS A 49 26.37 18.51 4.51
C HIS A 49 27.15 17.51 5.38
N TYR A 50 28.37 17.11 4.98
CA TYR A 50 29.24 16.19 5.75
C TYR A 50 30.21 16.86 6.71
N GLY A 51 30.19 18.20 6.80
CA GLY A 51 31.16 18.96 7.59
C GLY A 51 31.25 18.47 9.06
N PRO A 52 32.48 18.44 9.64
CA PRO A 52 32.75 17.86 10.96
C PRO A 52 32.00 18.56 12.11
N THR A 53 31.61 19.82 11.92
CA THR A 53 30.75 20.58 12.83
C THR A 53 29.27 20.38 12.48
N GLY A 54 28.76 19.23 12.93
CA GLY A 54 27.35 19.01 13.22
C GLY A 54 26.48 18.57 12.05
N GLY A 55 26.22 17.25 12.01
CA GLY A 55 24.95 16.56 11.73
C GLY A 55 24.33 16.64 10.32
N HIS A 56 23.53 15.62 9.99
CA HIS A 56 22.62 15.57 8.83
C HIS A 56 21.47 16.59 8.97
N HIS A 57 21.77 17.87 8.82
CA HIS A 57 20.78 18.94 8.97
C HIS A 57 19.90 19.05 7.72
N GLY A 58 18.66 19.51 7.93
CA GLY A 58 17.70 19.71 6.83
C GLY A 58 18.18 20.73 5.78
N LEU A 59 17.49 20.75 4.64
CA LEU A 59 17.84 21.54 3.45
C LEU A 59 18.13 23.03 3.74
N ASN A 60 17.32 23.69 4.58
CA ASN A 60 17.45 25.13 4.88
C ASN A 60 18.77 25.47 5.58
N TYR A 61 19.23 24.57 6.46
CA TYR A 61 20.46 24.78 7.19
C TYR A 61 21.68 24.50 6.31
N THR A 62 21.60 23.50 5.42
CA THR A 62 22.64 23.23 4.43
C THR A 62 22.81 24.42 3.49
N ALA A 63 21.72 24.98 2.96
CA ALA A 63 21.77 26.19 2.14
C ALA A 63 22.32 27.39 2.92
N LYS A 64 21.95 27.55 4.19
CA LYS A 64 22.52 28.60 5.06
C LYS A 64 24.03 28.48 5.21
N LYS A 65 24.57 27.29 5.48
CA LYS A 65 26.03 27.07 5.57
C LYS A 65 26.76 27.51 4.31
N VAL A 66 26.18 27.23 3.14
CA VAL A 66 26.75 27.67 1.86
C VAL A 66 26.76 29.20 1.75
N PHE A 67 25.69 29.87 2.18
CA PHE A 67 25.62 31.34 2.23
C PHE A 67 26.64 31.94 3.21
N ASP A 68 26.83 31.30 4.37
CA ASP A 68 27.77 31.73 5.40
C ASP A 68 29.23 31.54 4.95
N LEU A 69 29.49 30.55 4.09
CA LEU A 69 30.79 30.34 3.42
C LEU A 69 31.02 31.27 2.22
N GLY A 70 30.08 32.17 1.92
CA GLY A 70 30.23 33.15 0.86
C GLY A 70 29.91 32.63 -0.54
N PHE A 71 29.15 31.55 -0.67
CA PHE A 71 28.74 30.99 -1.97
C PHE A 71 27.25 31.23 -2.26
N TYR A 72 26.90 31.29 -3.55
CA TYR A 72 25.52 31.43 -3.99
C TYR A 72 25.29 30.88 -5.40
N TRP A 73 24.12 30.29 -5.62
CA TRP A 73 23.53 30.08 -6.95
C TRP A 73 22.01 30.01 -6.83
N LEU A 74 21.30 30.16 -7.95
CA LEU A 74 19.85 30.40 -7.94
C LEU A 74 19.05 29.18 -7.44
N SER A 75 19.48 27.96 -7.76
CA SER A 75 18.80 26.70 -7.43
C SER A 75 19.23 26.09 -6.11
N ILE A 76 20.05 26.78 -5.29
CA ILE A 76 20.66 26.23 -4.08
C ILE A 76 19.72 25.49 -3.14
N TYR A 77 18.50 26.00 -2.94
CA TYR A 77 17.51 25.36 -2.08
C TYR A 77 16.93 24.08 -2.69
N CYS A 78 16.70 24.07 -4.01
CA CYS A 78 16.25 22.88 -4.74
C CYS A 78 17.35 21.82 -4.74
N ASP A 79 18.59 22.20 -5.04
CA ASP A 79 19.72 21.28 -5.11
C ASP A 79 20.05 20.69 -3.74
N ALA A 80 19.99 21.50 -2.68
CA ALA A 80 20.11 21.03 -1.30
C ALA A 80 18.98 20.06 -0.93
N GLN A 81 17.75 20.34 -1.35
CA GLN A 81 16.61 19.46 -1.10
C GLN A 81 16.77 18.11 -1.80
N ASP A 82 17.18 18.11 -3.07
CA ASP A 82 17.38 16.90 -3.85
C ASP A 82 18.54 16.07 -3.32
N LEU A 83 19.64 16.71 -2.89
CA LEU A 83 20.74 16.03 -2.22
C LEU A 83 20.27 15.35 -0.93
N VAL A 84 19.55 16.06 -0.05
CA VAL A 84 19.05 15.50 1.22
C VAL A 84 18.04 14.37 0.98
N LYS A 85 17.13 14.52 0.01
CA LYS A 85 16.14 13.49 -0.35
C LYS A 85 16.79 12.22 -0.87
N ASN A 86 17.84 12.32 -1.69
CA ASN A 86 18.48 11.17 -2.31
C ASN A 86 19.51 10.48 -1.39
N TYR A 87 19.85 11.08 -0.26
CA TYR A 87 20.87 10.54 0.63
C TYR A 87 20.33 9.50 1.61
N ASN A 88 20.82 8.26 1.50
CA ASN A 88 20.34 7.10 2.25
C ASN A 88 20.40 7.30 3.79
N VAL A 89 21.45 7.95 4.31
CA VAL A 89 21.56 8.19 5.76
C VAL A 89 20.48 9.17 6.24
N CYS A 90 20.20 10.22 5.47
CA CYS A 90 19.15 11.20 5.77
C CYS A 90 17.75 10.57 5.71
N GLN A 91 17.51 9.67 4.75
CA GLN A 91 16.25 8.95 4.63
C GLN A 91 15.97 8.06 5.86
N ARG A 92 17.01 7.47 6.45
CA ARG A 92 16.87 6.52 7.59
C ARG A 92 16.80 7.21 8.96
N GLN A 93 17.32 8.43 9.08
CA GLN A 93 17.39 9.15 10.35
C GLN A 93 16.10 9.96 10.65
N GLY A 94 15.30 10.26 9.63
CA GLY A 94 14.10 11.12 9.74
C GLY A 94 12.93 10.46 10.48
N LYS A 95 12.11 11.29 11.13
CA LYS A 95 10.77 10.88 11.59
C LYS A 95 9.83 10.83 10.39
N ILE A 96 8.80 9.97 10.47
CA ILE A 96 7.71 9.94 9.48
C ILE A 96 7.07 11.34 9.42
N SER A 97 6.85 11.86 8.22
CA SER A 97 6.18 13.14 8.04
C SER A 97 4.69 13.03 8.35
N GLN A 98 4.08 14.08 8.87
CA GLN A 98 2.62 14.14 9.11
C GLN A 98 1.80 13.82 7.86
N ARG A 99 2.31 14.11 6.65
CA ARG A 99 1.64 13.77 5.38
C ARG A 99 1.67 12.27 5.07
N ASP A 100 2.67 11.59 5.59
CA ASP A 100 2.89 10.15 5.41
C ASP A 100 2.27 9.34 6.58
N GLU A 101 1.78 10.01 7.63
CA GLU A 101 1.01 9.37 8.70
C GLU A 101 -0.35 8.88 8.19
N MET A 102 -0.73 7.68 8.61
CA MET A 102 -2.02 7.10 8.25
C MET A 102 -3.17 7.83 8.98
N PRO A 103 -4.25 8.24 8.29
CA PRO A 103 -5.36 8.95 8.94
C PRO A 103 -6.06 8.11 10.03
N GLN A 104 -6.08 8.63 11.27
CA GLN A 104 -6.71 7.96 12.42
C GLN A 104 -8.24 7.81 12.29
N ASN A 105 -8.88 8.61 11.44
CA ASN A 105 -10.34 8.62 11.23
C ASN A 105 -10.88 7.25 10.79
N SER A 106 -10.11 6.50 10.01
CA SER A 106 -10.48 5.16 9.53
C SER A 106 -10.62 4.14 10.68
N ILE A 107 -9.71 4.20 11.65
CA ILE A 107 -9.69 3.31 12.81
C ILE A 107 -10.86 3.65 13.74
N GLN A 108 -11.11 4.94 13.97
CA GLN A 108 -12.21 5.38 14.83
C GLN A 108 -13.57 4.93 14.27
N ALA A 109 -13.81 5.17 12.97
CA ALA A 109 -15.01 4.71 12.29
C ALA A 109 -15.19 3.19 12.40
N PHE A 110 -14.10 2.42 12.24
CA PHE A 110 -14.17 0.96 12.39
C PHE A 110 -14.54 0.53 13.82
N ARG A 111 -13.99 1.20 14.84
CA ARG A 111 -14.24 0.91 16.26
C ARG A 111 -15.65 1.26 16.72
N THR A 112 -16.24 2.33 16.18
CA THR A 112 -17.58 2.82 16.57
C THR A 112 -18.70 2.27 15.70
N ALA A 113 -18.42 1.76 14.51
CA ALA A 113 -19.44 1.16 13.64
C ALA A 113 -20.00 -0.15 14.22
N TYR A 114 -21.33 -0.30 14.14
CA TYR A 114 -22.03 -1.52 14.53
C TYR A 114 -21.63 -2.69 13.63
N LYS A 115 -21.38 -3.86 14.21
CA LYS A 115 -21.04 -5.09 13.49
C LYS A 115 -22.16 -6.11 13.67
N THR A 116 -22.98 -6.29 12.64
CA THR A 116 -24.09 -7.25 12.64
C THR A 116 -23.69 -8.68 13.07
N PRO A 117 -22.52 -9.23 12.66
CA PRO A 117 -22.11 -10.57 13.12
C PRO A 117 -21.86 -10.67 14.63
N ILE A 118 -21.51 -9.57 15.28
CA ILE A 118 -21.18 -9.50 16.72
C ILE A 118 -22.41 -9.03 17.51
N GLY A 119 -23.26 -8.19 16.91
CA GLY A 119 -24.44 -7.62 17.54
C GLY A 119 -24.17 -6.34 18.35
N CYS A 120 -22.97 -5.76 18.26
CA CYS A 120 -22.61 -4.49 18.89
C CYS A 120 -21.42 -3.82 18.17
N THR A 121 -20.91 -2.72 18.72
CA THR A 121 -19.71 -2.03 18.23
C THR A 121 -18.45 -2.59 18.91
N PRO A 122 -17.30 -2.67 18.22
CA PRO A 122 -16.05 -3.09 18.86
C PRO A 122 -15.70 -2.24 20.08
N TYR A 123 -15.99 -0.94 20.05
CA TYR A 123 -15.80 -0.06 21.19
C TYR A 123 -16.63 -0.49 22.41
N LYS A 124 -17.92 -0.82 22.22
CA LYS A 124 -18.79 -1.29 23.31
C LYS A 124 -18.32 -2.62 23.87
N LEU A 125 -17.74 -3.50 23.05
CA LEU A 125 -17.14 -4.75 23.51
C LEU A 125 -15.93 -4.49 24.44
N VAL A 126 -15.08 -3.51 24.13
CA VAL A 126 -13.87 -3.23 24.92
C VAL A 126 -14.19 -2.46 26.22
N TYR A 127 -15.08 -1.47 26.14
CA TYR A 127 -15.30 -0.53 27.25
C TYR A 127 -16.65 -0.69 27.95
N GLY A 128 -17.52 -1.60 27.50
CA GLY A 128 -18.87 -1.83 28.03
C GLY A 128 -19.88 -0.72 27.75
N LYS A 129 -19.45 0.40 27.15
CA LYS A 129 -20.29 1.58 26.89
C LYS A 129 -20.23 2.01 25.44
N ALA A 130 -21.26 2.74 24.99
CA ALA A 130 -21.23 3.38 23.68
C ALA A 130 -20.13 4.46 23.64
N CYS A 131 -19.51 4.64 22.48
CA CYS A 131 -18.58 5.75 22.28
C CYS A 131 -19.40 7.04 22.12
N HIS A 132 -19.19 8.01 23.00
CA HIS A 132 -19.68 9.37 22.78
C HIS A 132 -18.73 10.05 21.79
N LEU A 133 -19.26 10.52 20.66
CA LEU A 133 -18.49 11.31 19.71
C LEU A 133 -18.21 12.69 20.34
N ALA A 134 -17.10 13.34 19.96
CA ALA A 134 -16.69 14.63 20.55
C ALA A 134 -17.78 15.71 20.46
N ILE A 135 -18.68 15.63 19.48
CA ILE A 135 -19.82 16.54 19.31
C ILE A 135 -20.92 16.34 20.37
N GLU A 136 -21.00 15.17 21.01
CA GLU A 136 -21.97 14.88 22.07
C GLU A 136 -21.50 15.38 23.45
N LEU A 137 -20.24 15.80 23.57
CA LEU A 137 -19.60 16.18 24.85
C LEU A 137 -19.71 17.67 25.20
N GLU A 138 -20.19 18.53 24.31
CA GLU A 138 -20.30 19.98 24.58
C GLU A 138 -21.34 20.33 25.65
N HIS A 139 -22.26 19.42 25.99
CA HIS A 139 -23.27 19.66 27.01
C HIS A 139 -23.44 18.45 27.94
N LYS A 140 -23.08 18.63 29.23
CA LYS A 140 -23.29 17.75 30.40
C LYS A 140 -22.11 16.85 30.80
N ALA A 141 -21.20 17.41 31.60
CA ALA A 141 -20.33 16.62 32.47
C ALA A 141 -20.12 17.30 33.84
N LEU A 142 -21.18 17.41 34.63
CA LEU A 142 -21.02 17.53 36.09
C LEU A 142 -20.64 16.14 36.61
N LYS A 143 -19.35 15.93 36.86
CA LYS A 143 -18.85 14.74 37.56
C LYS A 143 -19.28 14.84 39.02
N ASN A 144 -20.41 14.22 39.38
CA ASN A 144 -20.65 13.87 40.78
C ASN A 144 -19.56 12.88 41.19
N VAL A 145 -18.70 13.32 42.11
CA VAL A 145 -17.68 12.47 42.72
C VAL A 145 -18.40 11.56 43.72
N ASN A 146 -18.45 10.25 43.44
CA ASN A 146 -18.98 9.28 44.40
C ASN A 146 -17.99 9.18 45.57
N PHE A 147 -18.34 9.75 46.73
CA PHE A 147 -17.52 9.73 47.94
C PHE A 147 -17.62 8.41 48.74
N ASP A 148 -18.60 7.54 48.45
CA ASP A 148 -18.77 6.25 49.12
C ASP A 148 -18.09 5.10 48.34
N MET A 149 -16.99 4.60 48.89
CA MET A 149 -16.19 3.51 48.34
C MET A 149 -16.94 2.17 48.29
N LYS A 150 -17.84 1.89 49.25
CA LYS A 150 -18.54 0.59 49.33
C LYS A 150 -19.57 0.48 48.22
N THR A 151 -20.44 1.49 48.10
CA THR A 151 -21.43 1.58 47.02
C THR A 151 -20.77 1.61 45.65
N ALA A 152 -19.65 2.32 45.49
CA ALA A 152 -18.89 2.34 44.24
C ALA A 152 -18.30 0.96 43.88
N GLY A 153 -17.87 0.18 44.87
CA GLY A 153 -17.35 -1.18 44.69
C GLY A 153 -18.44 -2.16 44.24
N GLU A 154 -19.62 -2.12 44.86
CA GLU A 154 -20.77 -2.95 44.47
C GLU A 154 -21.25 -2.61 43.05
N HIS A 155 -21.37 -1.32 42.73
CA HIS A 155 -21.73 -0.86 41.39
C HIS A 155 -20.71 -1.30 40.33
N ARG A 156 -19.42 -1.27 40.63
CA ARG A 156 -18.37 -1.76 39.71
C ARG A 156 -18.50 -3.25 39.43
N LYS A 157 -18.84 -4.07 40.44
CA LYS A 157 -19.06 -5.52 40.25
C LYS A 157 -20.22 -5.78 39.28
N VAL A 158 -21.32 -5.05 39.43
CA VAL A 158 -22.47 -5.14 38.51
C VAL A 158 -22.05 -4.80 37.08
N GLN A 159 -21.33 -3.69 36.88
CA GLN A 159 -20.84 -3.30 35.54
C GLN A 159 -19.91 -4.33 34.89
N ILE A 160 -19.07 -5.00 35.68
CA ILE A 160 -18.20 -6.07 35.17
C ILE A 160 -19.03 -7.28 34.74
N ASN A 161 -20.04 -7.66 35.51
CA ASN A 161 -20.94 -8.76 35.15
C ASN A 161 -21.72 -8.45 33.85
N GLU A 162 -22.27 -7.24 33.73
CA GLU A 162 -22.92 -6.78 32.50
C GLU A 162 -21.96 -6.83 31.30
N LEU A 163 -20.69 -6.46 31.49
CA LEU A 163 -19.67 -6.54 30.44
C LEU A 163 -19.38 -7.99 30.03
N ASN A 164 -19.30 -8.91 30.99
CA ASN A 164 -19.09 -10.34 30.71
C ASN A 164 -20.28 -10.92 29.93
N GLU A 165 -21.52 -10.58 30.31
CA GLU A 165 -22.72 -10.98 29.56
C GLU A 165 -22.71 -10.47 28.12
N LEU A 166 -22.27 -9.22 27.91
CA LEU A 166 -22.09 -8.66 26.56
C LEU A 166 -21.05 -9.44 25.75
N HIS A 167 -19.95 -9.88 26.36
CA HIS A 167 -18.93 -10.70 25.70
C HIS A 167 -19.47 -12.07 25.32
N ASP A 168 -20.17 -12.74 26.23
CA ASP A 168 -20.78 -14.04 25.99
C ASP A 168 -21.80 -13.97 24.85
N GLN A 169 -22.64 -12.94 24.85
CA GLN A 169 -23.61 -12.72 23.78
C GLN A 169 -22.92 -12.46 22.44
N ALA A 170 -21.88 -11.63 22.41
CA ALA A 170 -21.11 -11.35 21.21
C ALA A 170 -20.44 -12.61 20.64
N TYR A 171 -19.90 -13.47 21.50
CA TYR A 171 -19.29 -14.73 21.11
C TYR A 171 -20.32 -15.69 20.51
N LYS A 172 -21.47 -15.86 21.18
CA LYS A 172 -22.59 -16.68 20.68
C LYS A 172 -23.10 -16.18 19.32
N ASN A 173 -23.31 -14.87 19.18
CA ASN A 173 -23.74 -14.24 17.92
C ASN A 173 -22.74 -14.51 16.80
N SER A 174 -21.44 -14.31 17.06
CA SER A 174 -20.40 -14.55 16.06
C SER A 174 -20.33 -16.02 15.64
N LEU A 175 -20.52 -16.95 16.57
CA LEU A 175 -20.52 -18.38 16.28
C LEU A 175 -21.69 -18.75 15.36
N ILE A 176 -22.91 -18.31 15.72
CA ILE A 176 -24.12 -18.53 14.94
C ILE A 176 -23.99 -17.93 13.54
N TYR A 177 -23.48 -16.70 13.42
CA TYR A 177 -23.30 -16.04 12.13
C TYR A 177 -22.32 -16.80 11.22
N LYS A 178 -21.17 -17.23 11.77
CA LYS A 178 -20.19 -18.04 11.03
C LYS A 178 -20.80 -19.36 10.57
N GLU A 179 -21.55 -20.03 11.44
CA GLU A 179 -22.19 -21.30 11.10
C GLU A 179 -23.26 -21.13 10.01
N LYS A 180 -24.13 -20.11 10.12
CA LYS A 180 -25.12 -19.78 9.09
C LYS A 180 -24.46 -19.48 7.74
N THR A 181 -23.39 -18.68 7.77
CA THR A 181 -22.63 -18.33 6.56
C THR A 181 -21.99 -19.57 5.93
N LYS A 182 -21.41 -20.46 6.75
CA LYS A 182 -20.86 -21.74 6.31
C LYS A 182 -21.94 -22.63 5.68
N ARG A 183 -23.08 -22.82 6.35
CA ARG A 183 -24.21 -23.62 5.81
C ARG A 183 -24.69 -23.08 4.47
N LEU A 184 -24.83 -21.75 4.33
CA LEU A 184 -25.23 -21.10 3.07
C LEU A 184 -24.17 -21.19 1.98
N HIS A 185 -22.90 -21.18 2.34
CA HIS A 185 -21.81 -21.38 1.41
C HIS A 185 -21.77 -22.83 0.93
N ASP A 186 -21.75 -23.78 1.87
CA ASP A 186 -21.65 -25.21 1.60
C ASP A 186 -22.86 -25.74 0.83
N SER A 187 -24.07 -25.22 1.06
CA SER A 187 -25.26 -25.59 0.28
C SER A 187 -25.20 -25.16 -1.19
N LYS A 188 -24.36 -24.16 -1.52
CA LYS A 188 -24.12 -23.71 -2.91
C LYS A 188 -22.98 -24.48 -3.58
N ILE A 189 -22.16 -25.20 -2.81
CA ILE A 189 -21.08 -26.01 -3.37
C ILE A 189 -21.70 -27.22 -4.03
N LYS A 190 -21.45 -27.37 -5.34
CA LYS A 190 -21.75 -28.62 -6.04
C LYS A 190 -20.65 -29.63 -5.70
N ASN A 191 -21.04 -30.82 -5.26
CA ASN A 191 -20.12 -31.94 -5.11
C ASN A 191 -19.65 -32.37 -6.50
N LEU A 192 -18.41 -32.02 -6.84
CA LEU A 192 -17.75 -32.47 -8.05
C LEU A 192 -16.95 -33.73 -7.69
N VAL A 193 -17.45 -34.88 -8.13
CA VAL A 193 -16.70 -36.13 -8.08
C VAL A 193 -15.93 -36.25 -9.39
N PHE A 194 -14.62 -36.42 -9.29
CA PHE A 194 -13.74 -36.65 -10.42
C PHE A 194 -13.24 -38.09 -10.37
N ASN A 195 -13.13 -38.72 -11.54
CA ASN A 195 -12.58 -40.05 -11.71
C ASN A 195 -11.26 -39.98 -12.51
N VAL A 196 -10.43 -41.01 -12.33
CA VAL A 196 -9.24 -41.19 -13.17
C VAL A 196 -9.68 -41.39 -14.62
N GLY A 197 -9.04 -40.66 -15.54
CA GLY A 197 -9.40 -40.63 -16.96
C GLY A 197 -10.34 -39.50 -17.37
N ASP A 198 -10.96 -38.78 -16.42
CA ASP A 198 -11.82 -37.65 -16.75
C ASP A 198 -11.04 -36.51 -17.43
N ARG A 199 -11.67 -35.89 -18.43
CA ARG A 199 -11.16 -34.67 -19.06
C ARG A 199 -11.65 -33.43 -18.32
N VAL A 200 -10.72 -32.55 -17.99
CA VAL A 200 -11.01 -31.37 -17.16
C VAL A 200 -10.26 -30.12 -17.60
N LEU A 201 -10.81 -28.95 -17.31
CA LEU A 201 -10.18 -27.65 -17.55
C LEU A 201 -9.64 -27.07 -16.24
N LEU A 202 -8.46 -26.46 -16.30
CA LEU A 202 -7.82 -25.80 -15.16
C LEU A 202 -8.03 -24.28 -15.17
N PHE A 203 -8.56 -23.73 -14.08
CA PHE A 203 -8.71 -22.29 -13.90
C PHE A 203 -7.38 -21.62 -13.57
N ASN A 204 -6.96 -20.66 -14.39
CA ASN A 204 -5.76 -19.85 -14.15
C ASN A 204 -6.11 -18.57 -13.39
N SER A 205 -5.77 -18.53 -12.10
CA SER A 205 -6.04 -17.39 -11.22
C SER A 205 -5.15 -16.17 -11.47
N ARG A 206 -4.03 -16.33 -12.20
CA ARG A 206 -3.05 -15.26 -12.46
C ARG A 206 -3.34 -14.46 -13.73
N LEU A 207 -4.27 -14.89 -14.58
CA LEU A 207 -4.65 -14.17 -15.79
C LEU A 207 -5.49 -12.93 -15.44
N LYS A 208 -4.88 -11.74 -15.58
CA LYS A 208 -5.58 -10.45 -15.50
C LYS A 208 -6.61 -10.34 -16.65
N VAL A 209 -7.67 -9.55 -16.44
CA VAL A 209 -8.65 -9.25 -17.49
C VAL A 209 -7.92 -8.48 -18.60
N PHE A 210 -7.90 -9.01 -19.82
CA PHE A 210 -7.28 -8.34 -20.97
C PHE A 210 -8.31 -7.41 -21.63
N SER A 211 -7.89 -6.20 -22.02
CA SER A 211 -8.68 -5.33 -22.91
C SER A 211 -8.49 -5.80 -24.36
N GLY A 212 -9.55 -6.33 -24.98
CA GLY A 212 -9.52 -6.94 -26.31
C GLY A 212 -9.64 -8.48 -26.28
N LYS A 213 -10.06 -9.06 -27.43
CA LYS A 213 -10.43 -10.47 -27.71
C LYS A 213 -10.45 -11.43 -26.49
N LEU A 214 -11.63 -11.94 -26.15
CA LEU A 214 -11.92 -12.85 -25.03
C LEU A 214 -10.91 -14.01 -24.90
N LYS A 215 -9.85 -13.81 -24.11
CA LYS A 215 -8.99 -14.91 -23.65
C LYS A 215 -9.67 -15.58 -22.45
N SER A 216 -9.95 -16.88 -22.57
CA SER A 216 -10.50 -17.67 -21.47
C SER A 216 -9.50 -17.77 -20.32
N ARG A 217 -9.99 -17.72 -19.07
CA ARG A 217 -9.21 -18.06 -17.87
C ARG A 217 -9.05 -19.57 -17.67
N TRP A 218 -9.77 -20.37 -18.45
CA TRP A 218 -9.65 -21.82 -18.45
C TRP A 218 -8.55 -22.23 -19.42
N SER A 219 -7.59 -22.99 -18.90
CA SER A 219 -6.52 -23.60 -19.70
C SER A 219 -7.09 -24.75 -20.53
N ARG A 220 -6.29 -25.28 -21.46
CA ARG A 220 -6.64 -26.45 -22.28
C ARG A 220 -7.15 -27.66 -21.45
N PRO A 221 -7.84 -28.63 -22.07
CA PRO A 221 -8.23 -29.87 -21.40
C PRO A 221 -7.00 -30.67 -20.93
N PHE A 222 -7.14 -31.29 -19.76
CA PHE A 222 -6.19 -32.23 -19.16
C PHE A 222 -6.90 -33.52 -18.79
N THR A 223 -6.16 -34.63 -18.73
CA THR A 223 -6.67 -35.93 -18.27
C THR A 223 -6.20 -36.20 -16.85
N ILE A 224 -7.12 -36.56 -15.97
CA ILE A 224 -6.81 -36.90 -14.57
C ILE A 224 -6.08 -38.25 -14.51
N SER A 225 -4.88 -38.27 -13.94
CA SER A 225 -4.10 -39.49 -13.68
C SER A 225 -4.45 -40.12 -12.33
N GLN A 226 -4.71 -39.29 -11.32
CA GLN A 226 -4.97 -39.74 -9.95
C GLN A 226 -5.86 -38.74 -9.21
N VAL A 227 -6.75 -39.27 -8.37
CA VAL A 227 -7.64 -38.48 -7.48
C VAL A 227 -7.30 -38.81 -6.03
N TYR A 228 -7.12 -37.79 -5.21
CA TYR A 228 -6.80 -37.94 -3.79
C TYR A 228 -8.02 -37.64 -2.90
N PRO A 229 -8.13 -38.26 -1.71
CA PRO A 229 -9.31 -38.14 -0.83
C PRO A 229 -9.70 -36.71 -0.42
N TYR A 230 -8.77 -35.76 -0.48
CA TYR A 230 -8.97 -34.35 -0.08
C TYR A 230 -9.22 -33.40 -1.25
N GLY A 231 -9.71 -33.92 -2.39
CA GLY A 231 -10.07 -33.10 -3.55
C GLY A 231 -8.88 -32.54 -4.33
N THR A 232 -7.67 -33.07 -4.11
CA THR A 232 -6.52 -32.81 -4.99
C THR A 232 -6.58 -33.80 -6.15
N VAL A 233 -6.35 -33.30 -7.36
CA VAL A 233 -6.29 -34.11 -8.58
C VAL A 233 -4.94 -33.93 -9.25
N GLU A 234 -4.41 -35.00 -9.80
CA GLU A 234 -3.18 -34.99 -10.57
C GLU A 234 -3.50 -35.09 -12.05
N PHE A 235 -2.83 -34.26 -12.86
CA PHE A 235 -2.99 -34.25 -14.30
C PHE A 235 -1.82 -34.92 -14.98
N SER A 236 -2.14 -35.71 -16.01
CA SER A 236 -1.17 -36.21 -16.97
C SER A 236 -0.88 -35.18 -18.06
N GLN A 237 0.38 -35.06 -18.46
CA GLN A 237 0.80 -34.28 -19.62
C GLN A 237 1.53 -35.18 -20.63
N PRO A 238 1.28 -35.02 -21.95
CA PRO A 238 2.04 -35.74 -22.97
C PRO A 238 3.48 -35.22 -23.10
N ASP A 239 3.72 -33.93 -22.79
CA ASP A 239 4.98 -33.23 -23.04
C ASP A 239 5.80 -32.95 -21.77
N GLY A 240 5.44 -33.54 -20.61
CA GLY A 240 6.07 -33.20 -19.34
C GLY A 240 5.59 -34.01 -18.13
N PRO A 241 6.15 -33.73 -16.94
CA PRO A 241 5.79 -34.45 -15.72
C PRO A 241 4.36 -34.14 -15.27
N ASN A 242 3.75 -35.12 -14.61
CA ASN A 242 2.45 -34.94 -13.97
C ASN A 242 2.53 -33.87 -12.86
N PHE A 243 1.44 -33.16 -12.63
CA PHE A 243 1.39 -32.13 -11.60
C PHE A 243 0.03 -32.11 -10.88
N LYS A 244 0.07 -31.74 -9.60
CA LYS A 244 -1.08 -31.76 -8.70
C LYS A 244 -1.73 -30.39 -8.62
N VAL A 245 -3.06 -30.37 -8.63
CA VAL A 245 -3.86 -29.16 -8.48
C VAL A 245 -5.01 -29.39 -7.50
N ASN A 246 -5.44 -28.30 -6.86
CA ASN A 246 -6.65 -28.31 -6.05
C ASN A 246 -7.89 -28.43 -6.97
N GLY A 247 -8.73 -29.42 -6.74
CA GLY A 247 -9.96 -29.70 -7.50
C GLY A 247 -10.96 -28.55 -7.50
N HIS A 248 -10.91 -27.63 -6.53
CA HIS A 248 -11.72 -26.40 -6.55
C HIS A 248 -11.43 -25.49 -7.76
N ARG A 249 -10.26 -25.67 -8.40
CA ARG A 249 -9.84 -24.91 -9.59
C ARG A 249 -10.12 -25.65 -10.89
N VAL A 250 -10.86 -26.75 -10.84
CA VAL A 250 -11.02 -27.69 -11.94
C VAL A 250 -12.51 -27.81 -12.27
N LYS A 251 -12.83 -27.94 -13.56
CA LYS A 251 -14.20 -28.28 -14.01
C LYS A 251 -14.15 -29.32 -15.11
N GLN A 252 -15.19 -30.15 -15.21
CA GLN A 252 -15.29 -31.17 -16.24
C GLN A 252 -15.38 -30.54 -17.65
N TYR A 253 -14.72 -31.18 -18.61
CA TYR A 253 -14.73 -30.82 -20.02
C TYR A 253 -15.53 -31.87 -20.80
N PHE A 254 -16.60 -31.44 -21.46
CA PHE A 254 -17.52 -32.31 -22.21
C PHE A 254 -17.36 -32.20 -23.73
N GLY A 255 -16.34 -31.50 -24.23
CA GLY A 255 -16.13 -31.36 -25.68
C GLY A 255 -15.55 -32.63 -26.29
N GLU A 256 -16.06 -33.01 -27.47
CA GLU A 256 -15.52 -34.10 -28.28
C GLU A 256 -14.09 -33.79 -28.76
N ASP A 257 -13.31 -34.85 -29.02
CA ASP A 257 -12.05 -34.73 -29.75
C ASP A 257 -12.34 -34.17 -31.14
N VAL A 258 -11.95 -32.91 -31.38
CA VAL A 258 -11.71 -32.46 -32.74
C VAL A 258 -10.70 -33.45 -33.32
N PRO A 259 -11.02 -34.17 -34.42
CA PRO A 259 -10.07 -35.09 -35.02
C PRO A 259 -8.75 -34.33 -35.20
N LYS A 260 -7.64 -34.94 -34.77
CA LYS A 260 -6.31 -34.44 -35.13
C LYS A 260 -6.37 -34.20 -36.63
N LEU A 261 -6.36 -32.94 -37.05
CA LEU A 261 -6.18 -32.60 -38.45
C LEU A 261 -4.86 -33.29 -38.80
N VAL A 262 -4.94 -34.38 -39.55
CA VAL A 262 -3.78 -35.00 -40.14
C VAL A 262 -3.16 -33.87 -40.93
N VAL A 263 -2.02 -33.37 -40.45
CA VAL A 263 -1.15 -32.53 -41.27
C VAL A 263 -0.77 -33.45 -42.40
N LEU A 264 -1.51 -33.36 -43.51
CA LEU A 264 -1.13 -34.00 -44.76
C LEU A 264 0.20 -33.34 -45.11
N ASP A 265 1.28 -34.10 -44.98
CA ASP A 265 2.62 -33.66 -45.31
C ASP A 265 2.61 -33.18 -46.76
N LEU A 266 2.80 -31.87 -46.97
CA LEU A 266 2.82 -31.21 -48.28
C LEU A 266 4.12 -31.54 -49.04
N ARG A 267 4.57 -32.79 -49.02
CA ARG A 267 5.84 -33.24 -49.62
C ARG A 267 5.72 -34.37 -50.64
N THR A 268 4.52 -34.85 -50.97
CA THR A 268 4.34 -35.93 -51.96
C THR A 268 3.66 -35.54 -53.28
N PHE A 269 3.40 -34.25 -53.55
CA PHE A 269 2.82 -33.81 -54.84
C PHE A 269 3.84 -33.19 -55.84
N LEU A 270 5.10 -33.59 -55.78
CA LEU A 270 6.07 -33.34 -56.86
C LEU A 270 6.83 -34.62 -57.18
N ARG A 271 6.16 -35.53 -57.88
CA ARG A 271 6.69 -36.51 -58.84
C ARG A 271 5.50 -37.25 -59.40
N ASP A 272 5.07 -36.82 -60.57
CA ASP A 272 4.56 -37.63 -61.70
C ASP A 272 3.61 -36.79 -62.57
N HIS A 273 4.23 -35.93 -63.39
CA HIS A 273 4.00 -35.71 -64.84
C HIS A 273 4.63 -34.39 -65.29
#